data_AF-A0AAD9KE60-F1
#
_entry.id   AF-A0AAD9KE60-F1
#
_cell.length_a   1.000
_cell.length_b   1.000
_cell.length_c   1.000
_cell.angle_alpha   90.00
_cell.angle_beta   90.00
_cell.angle_gamma   90.00
#
_symmetry.space_group_name_H-M   'P 1'
#
loop_
_entity.id
_entity.type
_entity.pdbx_description
1 polymer ?
#
loop_
_entity_poly.entity_id
_entity_poly.type
_entity_poly.pdbx_seq_one_letter_code
_entity_poly.pdbx_strand_id
1 'polypeptide(L)'
;MAHKDTEPLIHGSLMLFVWELSFTVVSCHCTLEGGDFGSSLIWAMISQGETIYCTQSPVDMDITHQNKWNEFLNLVAKVVSSLSKDNLAVPHENFPKVITHMQRFLDKRTFLTIEDKLQLLVTAAVS
;
A
#
# COMPACT_ATOMS: atom_id res chain seq x y z
N MET A 1 17.69 -41.61 6.77
CA MET A 1 17.53 -40.73 5.59
C MET A 1 16.03 -40.49 5.37
N ALA A 2 15.52 -39.39 5.94
CA ALA A 2 14.21 -38.84 5.62
C ALA A 2 14.14 -37.45 6.28
N HIS A 3 14.56 -36.41 5.57
CA HIS A 3 14.11 -35.05 5.85
C HIS A 3 13.11 -34.71 4.74
N LYS A 4 11.83 -34.67 5.10
CA LYS A 4 10.79 -34.06 4.29
C LYS A 4 10.96 -32.55 4.46
N ASP A 5 11.59 -31.93 3.47
CA ASP A 5 11.61 -30.48 3.37
C ASP A 5 10.18 -30.00 3.16
N THR A 6 9.69 -29.31 4.18
CA THR A 6 8.39 -28.67 4.23
C THR A 6 8.60 -27.29 3.62
N GLU A 7 8.46 -27.18 2.30
CA GLU A 7 8.43 -25.86 1.65
C GLU A 7 7.20 -25.08 2.18
N PRO A 8 7.38 -23.88 2.73
CA PRO A 8 6.30 -23.20 3.43
C PRO A 8 5.38 -22.49 2.42
N LEU A 9 4.09 -22.79 2.56
CA LEU A 9 2.83 -22.02 2.41
C LEU A 9 2.81 -20.53 1.96
N ILE A 10 3.94 -19.84 1.78
CA ILE A 10 4.06 -18.41 1.49
C ILE A 10 3.72 -18.09 0.03
N HIS A 11 3.94 -19.04 -0.89
CA HIS A 11 3.62 -18.86 -2.31
C HIS A 11 2.11 -18.70 -2.58
N GLY A 12 1.26 -19.30 -1.74
CA GLY A 12 -0.21 -19.18 -1.83
C GLY A 12 -0.74 -17.81 -1.39
N SER A 13 -0.11 -17.18 -0.40
CA SER A 13 -0.52 -15.85 0.10
C SER A 13 -0.18 -14.72 -0.87
N LEU A 14 0.91 -14.83 -1.62
CA LEU A 14 1.28 -13.84 -2.63
C LEU A 14 0.33 -13.87 -3.84
N MET A 15 -0.08 -15.06 -4.28
CA MET A 15 -1.05 -15.22 -5.37
C MET A 15 -2.43 -14.65 -5.02
N LEU A 16 -2.87 -14.79 -3.76
CA LEU A 16 -4.09 -14.14 -3.27
C LEU A 16 -3.94 -12.61 -3.22
N PHE A 17 -2.79 -12.11 -2.77
CA PHE A 17 -2.47 -10.67 -2.76
C PHE A 17 -2.52 -10.04 -4.15
N VAL A 18 -2.02 -10.75 -5.17
CA VAL A 18 -1.96 -10.29 -6.56
C VAL A 18 -3.32 -10.41 -7.27
N TRP A 19 -4.13 -11.42 -6.95
CA TRP A 19 -5.49 -11.55 -7.47
C TRP A 19 -6.39 -10.44 -6.91
N GLU A 20 -6.30 -10.13 -5.62
CA GLU A 20 -7.02 -9.02 -4.96
C GLU A 20 -6.63 -7.64 -5.51
N LEU A 21 -5.34 -7.42 -5.83
CA LEU A 21 -4.87 -6.16 -6.43
C LEU A 21 -5.52 -5.85 -7.79
N SER A 22 -5.94 -6.86 -8.54
CA SER A 22 -6.62 -6.67 -9.83
C SER A 22 -8.08 -6.19 -9.68
N PHE A 23 -8.70 -6.39 -8.52
CA PHE A 23 -10.06 -5.93 -8.22
C PHE A 23 -10.10 -4.49 -7.68
N THR A 24 -9.04 -4.04 -7.01
CA THR A 24 -9.02 -2.78 -6.25
C THR A 24 -8.77 -1.51 -7.09
N VAL A 25 -8.24 -1.64 -8.32
CA VAL A 25 -7.94 -0.49 -9.20
C VAL A 25 -9.19 0.31 -9.60
N VAL A 26 -10.37 -0.31 -9.61
CA VAL A 26 -11.61 0.30 -10.13
C VAL A 26 -12.29 1.25 -9.11
N SER A 27 -11.86 1.30 -7.84
CA SER A 27 -12.57 2.12 -6.82
C SER A 27 -11.69 2.97 -5.90
N CYS A 28 -10.41 3.24 -6.22
CA CYS A 28 -9.55 4.05 -5.33
C CYS A 28 -10.09 5.47 -5.06
N HIS A 29 -10.77 6.12 -6.01
CA HIS A 29 -11.33 7.47 -5.82
C HIS A 29 -12.48 7.47 -4.81
N CYS A 30 -13.50 6.64 -5.03
CA CYS A 30 -14.65 6.52 -4.11
C CYS A 30 -14.24 6.02 -2.72
N THR A 31 -13.19 5.21 -2.67
CA THR A 31 -12.71 4.59 -1.44
C THR A 31 -11.96 5.58 -0.54
N LEU A 32 -11.09 6.42 -1.11
CA LEU A 32 -10.34 7.41 -0.34
C LEU A 32 -11.13 8.70 -0.04
N GLU A 33 -12.24 8.94 -0.75
CA GLU A 33 -13.08 10.13 -0.58
C GLU A 33 -14.24 9.93 0.40
N GLY A 34 -14.71 8.70 0.67
CA GLY A 34 -15.95 8.51 1.43
C GLY A 34 -16.16 7.19 2.17
N GLY A 35 -15.18 6.29 2.25
CA GLY A 35 -15.36 5.00 2.92
C GLY A 35 -14.22 4.65 3.88
N ASP A 36 -14.45 4.82 5.19
CA ASP A 36 -13.48 4.49 6.25
C ASP A 36 -12.92 3.07 6.15
N PHE A 37 -13.76 2.10 5.75
CA PHE A 37 -13.34 0.72 5.57
C PHE A 37 -12.35 0.57 4.41
N GLY A 38 -12.70 1.12 3.24
CA GLY A 38 -11.88 0.91 2.06
C GLY A 38 -10.59 1.74 2.10
N SER A 39 -10.62 2.95 2.69
CA SER A 39 -9.40 3.72 2.90
C SER A 39 -8.45 2.97 3.85
N SER A 40 -8.96 2.44 4.95
CA SER A 40 -8.20 1.58 5.88
C SER A 40 -7.60 0.37 5.18
N LEU A 41 -8.35 -0.29 4.28
CA LEU A 41 -7.84 -1.41 3.49
C LEU A 41 -6.67 -1.00 2.57
N ILE A 42 -6.79 0.13 1.85
CA ILE A 42 -5.72 0.65 1.00
C ILE A 42 -4.46 0.94 1.82
N TRP A 43 -4.61 1.62 2.96
CA TRP A 43 -3.47 1.94 3.83
C TRP A 43 -2.85 0.70 4.48
N ALA A 44 -3.66 -0.28 4.87
CA ALA A 44 -3.21 -1.56 5.37
C ALA A 44 -2.41 -2.34 4.31
N MET A 45 -2.88 -2.39 3.05
CA MET A 45 -2.16 -3.02 1.96
C MET A 45 -0.79 -2.37 1.74
N ILE A 46 -0.71 -1.05 1.71
CA ILE A 46 0.55 -0.31 1.51
C ILE A 46 1.51 -0.52 2.69
N SER A 47 1.00 -0.49 3.92
CA SER A 47 1.77 -0.78 5.14
C SER A 47 2.32 -2.21 5.15
N GLN A 48 1.51 -3.18 4.68
CA GLN A 48 1.95 -4.56 4.52
C GLN A 48 2.97 -4.72 3.40
N GLY A 49 2.84 -3.94 2.32
CA GLY A 49 3.82 -3.84 1.24
C GLY A 49 5.24 -3.52 1.74
N GLU A 50 5.39 -2.56 2.66
CA GLU A 50 6.70 -2.29 3.29
C GLU A 50 7.22 -3.49 4.08
N THR A 51 6.34 -4.18 4.81
CA THR A 51 6.73 -5.36 5.58
C THR A 51 7.24 -6.47 4.67
N ILE A 52 6.57 -6.71 3.54
CA ILE A 52 6.98 -7.69 2.54
C ILE A 52 8.31 -7.26 1.90
N TYR A 53 8.42 -6.00 1.49
CA TYR A 53 9.62 -5.45 0.85
C TYR A 53 10.85 -5.54 1.77
N CYS A 54 10.70 -5.31 3.07
CA CYS A 54 11.79 -5.43 4.04
C CYS A 54 12.16 -6.88 4.39
N THR A 55 11.25 -7.84 4.16
CA THR A 55 11.45 -9.25 4.56
C THR A 55 11.83 -10.16 3.40
N GLN A 56 11.52 -9.77 2.16
CA GLN A 56 11.88 -10.49 0.95
C GLN A 56 13.10 -9.86 0.28
N SER A 57 14.00 -10.69 -0.27
CA SER A 57 15.09 -10.18 -1.10
C SER A 57 14.49 -9.53 -2.36
N PRO A 58 14.89 -8.30 -2.73
CA PRO A 58 14.45 -7.66 -3.97
C PRO A 58 14.73 -8.48 -5.23
N VAL A 59 15.68 -9.43 -5.15
CA VAL A 59 16.05 -10.36 -6.22
C VAL A 59 15.03 -11.49 -6.40
N ASP A 60 14.25 -11.80 -5.36
CA ASP A 60 13.25 -12.88 -5.37
C ASP A 60 11.86 -12.38 -5.83
N MET A 61 11.66 -11.07 -5.94
CA MET A 61 10.41 -10.48 -6.41
C MET A 61 10.41 -10.39 -7.94
N ASP A 62 9.44 -11.05 -8.58
CA ASP A 62 9.24 -10.97 -10.03
C ASP A 62 9.02 -9.52 -10.51
N ILE A 63 9.74 -9.13 -11.56
CA ILE A 63 9.75 -7.77 -12.13
C ILE A 63 8.34 -7.34 -12.56
N THR A 64 7.53 -8.26 -13.08
CA THR A 64 6.16 -7.94 -13.51
C THR A 64 5.29 -7.51 -12.32
N HIS A 65 5.44 -8.18 -11.19
CA HIS A 65 4.72 -7.85 -9.96
C HIS A 65 5.20 -6.54 -9.36
N GLN A 66 6.51 -6.28 -9.38
CA GLN A 66 7.06 -4.99 -8.93
C GLN A 66 6.52 -3.82 -9.77
N ASN A 67 6.44 -3.98 -11.09
CA ASN A 67 5.90 -2.96 -11.99
C ASN A 67 4.42 -2.68 -11.68
N LYS A 68 3.59 -3.72 -11.54
CA LYS A 68 2.17 -3.58 -11.17
C LYS A 68 1.97 -2.92 -9.80
N TRP A 69 2.81 -3.27 -8.82
CA TRP A 69 2.78 -2.63 -7.51
C TRP A 69 3.11 -1.14 -7.60
N ASN A 70 4.13 -0.79 -8.38
CA ASN A 70 4.51 0.59 -8.60
C ASN A 70 3.38 1.38 -9.30
N GLU A 71 2.73 0.79 -10.32
CA GLU A 71 1.55 1.38 -10.97
C GLU A 71 0.43 1.65 -9.97
N PHE A 72 0.15 0.70 -9.08
CA PHE A 72 -0.83 0.86 -8.01
C PHE A 72 -0.48 2.02 -7.06
N LEU A 73 0.76 2.10 -6.58
CA LEU A 73 1.21 3.18 -5.70
C LEU A 73 1.11 4.55 -6.39
N ASN A 74 1.46 4.64 -7.67
CA ASN A 74 1.31 5.87 -8.45
C ASN A 74 -0.16 6.27 -8.64
N LEU A 75 -1.06 5.29 -8.81
CA LEU A 75 -2.50 5.55 -8.89
C LEU A 75 -3.05 6.08 -7.56
N VAL A 76 -2.65 5.48 -6.43
CA VAL A 76 -3.01 5.98 -5.10
C VAL A 76 -2.47 7.40 -4.90
N ALA A 77 -1.20 7.64 -5.22
CA ALA A 77 -0.59 8.96 -5.12
C ALA A 77 -1.34 10.01 -5.95
N LYS A 78 -1.78 9.65 -7.16
CA LYS A 78 -2.59 10.52 -8.01
C LYS A 78 -3.93 10.87 -7.35
N VAL A 79 -4.65 9.89 -6.80
CA VAL A 79 -5.92 10.13 -6.10
C VAL A 79 -5.71 11.00 -4.86
N VAL A 80 -4.71 10.68 -4.04
CA VAL A 80 -4.39 11.48 -2.86
C VAL A 80 -4.02 12.91 -3.25
N SER A 81 -3.29 13.10 -4.35
CA SER A 81 -2.92 14.43 -4.85
C SER A 81 -4.15 15.26 -5.26
N SER A 82 -5.19 14.63 -5.82
CA SER A 82 -6.41 15.32 -6.28
C SER A 82 -7.41 15.63 -5.16
N LEU A 83 -7.38 14.90 -4.05
CA LEU A 83 -8.27 15.16 -2.91
C LEU A 83 -7.79 16.36 -2.07
N SER A 84 -8.70 17.09 -1.43
CA SER A 84 -8.32 18.00 -0.35
C SER A 84 -7.97 17.18 0.90
N LYS A 85 -7.25 17.78 1.86
CA LYS A 85 -6.98 17.11 3.15
C LYS A 85 -8.25 16.70 3.88
N ASP A 86 -9.26 17.56 3.83
CA ASP A 86 -10.54 17.35 4.53
C ASP A 86 -11.38 16.22 3.91
N ASN A 87 -11.17 15.94 2.62
CA ASN A 87 -11.86 14.88 1.90
C ASN A 87 -11.06 13.57 1.87
N LEU A 88 -9.86 13.54 2.44
CA LEU A 88 -9.09 12.31 2.54
C LEU A 88 -9.62 11.52 3.74
N ALA A 89 -10.22 10.36 3.49
CA ALA A 89 -10.66 9.46 4.54
C ALA A 89 -9.44 9.01 5.38
N VAL A 90 -9.39 9.49 6.63
CA VAL A 90 -8.37 9.12 7.61
C VAL A 90 -8.84 7.85 8.32
N PRO A 91 -8.07 6.76 8.26
CA PRO A 91 -8.43 5.54 8.96
C PRO A 91 -8.36 5.73 10.48
N HIS A 92 -9.13 4.92 11.22
CA HIS A 92 -9.09 4.90 12.69
C HIS A 92 -7.75 4.36 13.24
N GLU A 93 -7.03 3.57 12.43
CA GLU A 93 -5.73 3.01 12.78
C GLU A 93 -4.58 3.81 12.17
N ASN A 94 -3.43 3.83 12.84
CA ASN A 94 -2.24 4.48 12.31
C ASN A 94 -1.45 3.54 11.39
N PHE A 95 -0.97 4.09 10.27
CA PHE A 95 -0.15 3.39 9.28
C PHE A 95 1.23 4.05 9.10
N PRO A 96 2.12 3.98 10.10
CA PRO A 96 3.42 4.67 10.07
C PRO A 96 4.33 4.23 8.92
N LYS A 97 4.16 2.99 8.43
CA LYS A 97 4.97 2.43 7.34
C LYS A 97 4.61 2.99 5.96
N VAL A 98 3.42 3.59 5.79
CA VAL A 98 2.94 4.07 4.49
C VAL A 98 3.84 5.17 3.93
N ILE A 99 4.26 6.12 4.77
CA ILE A 99 5.12 7.23 4.33
C ILE A 99 6.44 6.69 3.79
N THR A 100 7.11 5.82 4.55
CA THR A 100 8.38 5.22 4.13
C THR A 100 8.23 4.42 2.85
N HIS A 101 7.16 3.64 2.72
CA HIS A 101 6.92 2.84 1.52
C HIS A 101 6.70 3.73 0.29
N MET A 102 5.81 4.72 0.40
CA MET A 102 5.54 5.66 -0.70
C MET A 102 6.79 6.43 -1.11
N GLN A 103 7.62 6.85 -0.16
CA GLN A 103 8.87 7.56 -0.43
C GLN A 103 9.89 6.72 -1.21
N ARG A 104 9.90 5.39 -1.02
CA ARG A 104 10.80 4.48 -1.74
C ARG A 104 10.42 4.29 -3.21
N PHE A 105 9.13 4.22 -3.49
CA PHE A 105 8.62 3.82 -4.81
C PHE A 105 8.21 5.01 -5.70
N LEU A 106 7.74 6.10 -5.11
CA LEU A 106 7.34 7.28 -5.85
C LEU A 106 8.55 8.16 -6.16
N ASP A 107 8.50 8.87 -7.27
CA ASP A 107 9.48 9.91 -7.53
C ASP A 107 9.34 11.05 -6.50
N LYS A 108 10.45 11.77 -6.28
CA LYS A 108 10.53 12.81 -5.25
C LYS A 108 9.45 13.89 -5.40
N ARG A 109 9.09 14.27 -6.63
CA ARG A 109 8.10 15.33 -6.87
C ARG A 109 6.70 14.86 -6.49
N THR A 110 6.33 13.65 -6.90
CA THR A 110 5.04 13.05 -6.56
C THR A 110 4.90 12.85 -5.06
N PHE A 111 5.95 12.33 -4.40
CA PHE A 111 5.94 12.14 -2.95
C PHE A 111 5.74 13.46 -2.18
N LEU A 112 6.51 14.51 -2.51
CA LEU A 112 6.39 15.82 -1.84
C LEU A 112 5.01 16.48 -2.04
N THR A 113 4.28 16.11 -3.09
CA THR A 113 2.93 16.64 -3.35
C THR A 113 1.87 16.03 -2.44
N ILE A 114 2.12 14.84 -1.88
CA ILE A 114 1.17 14.10 -1.06
C ILE A 114 1.62 13.92 0.40
N GLU A 115 2.90 14.18 0.70
CA GLU A 115 3.50 13.95 2.02
C GLU A 115 2.66 14.57 3.15
N ASP A 116 2.22 15.81 2.96
CA ASP A 116 1.48 16.57 3.95
C ASP A 116 0.08 15.99 4.26
N LYS A 117 -0.50 15.24 3.32
CA LYS A 117 -1.72 14.46 3.47
C LYS A 117 -1.45 13.10 4.12
N LEU A 118 -0.34 12.45 3.78
CA LEU A 118 0.06 11.18 4.37
C LEU A 118 0.39 11.30 5.87
N GLN A 119 0.77 12.49 6.36
CA GLN A 119 0.97 12.74 7.79
C GLN A 119 -0.29 12.49 8.63
N LEU A 120 -1.49 12.60 8.03
CA LEU A 120 -2.76 12.29 8.70
C LEU A 120 -2.87 10.80 9.05
N LEU A 121 -2.11 9.93 8.38
CA LEU A 121 -2.14 8.48 8.60
C LEU A 121 -1.22 8.03 9.75
N VAL A 122 -0.38 8.92 10.25
CA VAL A 122 0.63 8.62 11.28
C VAL A 122 0.33 9.33 12.57
N THR A 123 -0.38 10.46 12.49
CA THR A 123 -0.80 11.24 13.64
C THR A 123 -2.18 10.75 14.04
N ALA A 124 -2.26 9.93 15.10
CA ALA A 124 -3.54 9.52 15.65
C ALA A 124 -4.44 10.75 15.81
N ALA A 125 -5.64 10.73 15.23
CA ALA A 125 -6.68 11.67 15.60
C ALA A 125 -6.98 11.43 17.08
N VAL A 126 -6.42 12.27 17.95
CA VAL A 126 -6.82 12.35 19.35
C VAL A 126 -8.22 12.96 19.33
N SER A 127 -9.24 12.11 19.29
CA SER A 127 -10.63 12.45 19.61
C SER A 127 -10.95 12.02 21.04
#